data_AF-A0A3S0E9P4-F1
#
_entry.id   AF-A0A3S0E9P4-F1
#
_cell.length_a   1.000
_cell.length_b   1.000
_cell.length_c   1.000
_cell.angle_alpha   90.00
_cell.angle_beta   90.00
_cell.angle_gamma   90.00
#
_symmetry.space_group_name_H-M   'P 1'
#
loop_
_entity.id
_entity.type
_entity.pdbx_description
1 polymer ?
#
loop_
_entity_poly.entity_id
_entity_poly.type
_entity_poly.pdbx_seq_one_letter_code
_entity_poly.pdbx_strand_id
1 'polypeptide(L)'
;MIFGTRRRRRRRELYDAGFTDDWRQLCRDRLDWWDVLAPDERERVELVALGLIARADWEPANGFEVTEDMQVLIAAQAALLTANLPYEDPYRDVHAVIVHPTTTIMHGEHSQVDGIYSDDPTPVLGEAMMHGPLLVAWDEVQDDVHHAGDGRNVVFHEFAHTLDMLDGVTDGTPPMDADLARRWVPVCTAVYEAVVEGRAGEVIDDYAGVNPAEFFAVVTEAFFDDPLELRDEHPDLYDCFSDFYGQDPAGWFEA
;
A
#
# COMPACT_ATOMS: atom_id res chain seq x y z
N MET A 1 27.99 -7.08 17.49
CA MET A 1 27.63 -8.40 16.89
C MET A 1 26.52 -9.17 17.64
N ILE A 2 25.84 -8.60 18.65
CA ILE A 2 24.77 -9.29 19.43
C ILE A 2 23.36 -9.05 18.85
N PHE A 3 23.10 -7.90 18.23
CA PHE A 3 21.81 -7.59 17.60
C PHE A 3 21.51 -8.48 16.39
N GLY A 4 22.52 -8.77 15.56
CA GLY A 4 22.37 -9.63 14.38
C GLY A 4 22.05 -11.09 14.69
N THR A 5 22.38 -11.61 15.88
CA THR A 5 22.07 -13.01 16.26
C THR A 5 20.65 -13.15 16.79
N ARG A 6 20.13 -12.15 17.52
CA ARG A 6 18.72 -12.12 17.96
C ARG A 6 17.75 -11.95 16.81
N ARG A 7 18.03 -11.04 15.86
CA ARG A 7 17.21 -10.85 14.65
C ARG A 7 17.18 -12.12 13.78
N ARG A 8 18.33 -12.75 13.54
CA ARG A 8 18.40 -14.02 12.81
C ARG A 8 17.64 -15.16 13.50
N ARG A 9 17.65 -15.18 14.84
CA ARG A 9 16.90 -16.16 15.63
C ARG A 9 15.40 -15.93 15.57
N ARG A 10 14.91 -14.70 15.81
CA ARG A 10 13.48 -14.34 15.68
C ARG A 10 12.97 -14.66 14.27
N ARG A 11 13.73 -14.30 13.24
CA ARG A 11 13.38 -14.58 11.85
C ARG A 11 13.24 -16.08 11.58
N ARG A 12 14.14 -16.90 12.11
CA ARG A 12 14.05 -18.36 12.01
C ARG A 12 12.85 -18.91 12.77
N GLU A 13 12.61 -18.44 13.99
CA GLU A 13 11.46 -18.83 14.80
C GLU A 13 10.14 -18.51 14.09
N LEU A 14 10.04 -17.34 13.43
CA LEU A 14 8.88 -16.97 12.62
C LEU A 14 8.69 -17.88 11.41
N TYR A 15 9.75 -18.15 10.64
CA TYR A 15 9.65 -19.07 9.49
C TYR A 15 9.34 -20.51 9.91
N ASP A 16 9.86 -20.98 11.05
CA ASP A 16 9.58 -22.31 11.58
C ASP A 16 8.12 -22.41 12.09
N ALA A 17 7.55 -21.31 12.61
CA ALA A 17 6.16 -21.24 13.06
C ALA A 17 5.15 -21.06 11.91
N GLY A 18 5.58 -20.42 10.82
CA GLY A 18 4.71 -20.02 9.71
C GLY A 18 3.75 -18.89 10.08
N PHE A 19 2.83 -18.58 9.17
CA PHE A 19 1.71 -17.70 9.47
C PHE A 19 0.75 -18.44 10.42
N THR A 20 0.56 -17.92 11.63
CA THR A 20 -0.09 -18.65 12.72
C THR A 20 -1.62 -18.59 12.63
N ASP A 21 -2.32 -19.51 13.30
CA ASP A 21 -3.79 -19.49 13.33
C ASP A 21 -4.36 -18.26 14.05
N ASP A 22 -3.65 -17.73 15.05
CA ASP A 22 -4.02 -16.49 15.74
C ASP A 22 -3.92 -15.30 14.79
N TRP A 23 -2.88 -15.24 13.95
CA TRP A 23 -2.75 -14.22 12.91
C TRP A 23 -3.84 -14.34 11.85
N ARG A 24 -4.17 -15.56 11.41
CA ARG A 24 -5.30 -15.79 10.49
C ARG A 24 -6.62 -15.34 11.10
N GLN A 25 -6.80 -15.55 12.40
CA GLN A 25 -8.01 -15.12 13.11
C GLN A 25 -8.06 -13.60 13.20
N LEU A 26 -6.95 -12.94 13.54
CA LEU A 26 -6.85 -11.48 13.55
C LEU A 26 -7.21 -10.89 12.18
N CYS A 27 -6.66 -11.44 11.09
CA CYS A 27 -6.99 -10.98 9.74
C CYS A 27 -8.47 -11.21 9.41
N ARG A 28 -9.04 -12.37 9.73
CA ARG A 28 -10.50 -12.61 9.58
C ARG A 28 -11.36 -11.59 10.32
N ASP A 29 -10.93 -11.20 11.52
CA ASP A 29 -11.69 -10.30 12.38
C ASP A 29 -11.60 -8.82 11.96
N ARG A 30 -10.62 -8.47 11.10
CA ARG A 30 -10.24 -7.09 10.80
C ARG A 30 -10.14 -6.74 9.32
N LEU A 31 -10.06 -7.71 8.43
CA LEU A 31 -9.86 -7.48 6.99
C LEU A 31 -11.01 -8.14 6.25
N ASP A 32 -11.94 -7.32 5.75
CA ASP A 32 -13.20 -7.80 5.15
C ASP A 32 -12.98 -8.68 3.91
N TRP A 33 -11.85 -8.48 3.23
CA TRP A 33 -11.44 -9.29 2.08
C TRP A 33 -10.77 -10.62 2.47
N TRP A 34 -10.46 -10.90 3.74
CA TRP A 34 -9.63 -12.07 4.08
C TRP A 34 -10.27 -13.41 3.73
N ASP A 35 -11.58 -13.56 3.99
CA ASP A 35 -12.28 -14.83 3.77
C ASP A 35 -12.76 -15.03 2.33
N VAL A 36 -12.84 -13.97 1.52
CA VAL A 36 -13.19 -14.01 0.09
C VAL A 36 -12.01 -14.45 -0.79
N LEU A 37 -10.76 -14.27 -0.34
CA LEU A 37 -9.59 -14.71 -1.10
C LEU A 37 -9.61 -16.21 -1.39
N ALA A 38 -9.24 -16.58 -2.63
CA ALA A 38 -9.03 -17.97 -2.98
C ALA A 38 -7.94 -18.59 -2.09
N PRO A 39 -8.00 -19.90 -1.80
CA PRO A 39 -7.01 -20.55 -0.93
C PRO A 39 -5.55 -20.30 -1.35
N ASP A 40 -5.27 -20.36 -2.66
CA ASP A 40 -3.93 -20.14 -3.21
C ASP A 40 -3.47 -18.68 -3.10
N GLU A 41 -4.39 -17.71 -3.23
CA GLU A 41 -4.10 -16.27 -3.04
C GLU A 41 -3.80 -15.98 -1.57
N ARG A 42 -4.62 -16.53 -0.68
CA ARG A 42 -4.44 -16.41 0.77
C ARG A 42 -3.09 -17.00 1.21
N GLU A 43 -2.68 -18.14 0.67
CA GLU A 43 -1.36 -18.71 0.94
C GLU A 43 -0.22 -17.77 0.50
N ARG A 44 -0.34 -17.12 -0.65
CA ARG A 44 0.66 -16.13 -1.10
C ARG A 44 0.68 -14.90 -0.20
N VAL A 45 -0.49 -14.38 0.20
CA VAL A 45 -0.60 -13.27 1.16
C VAL A 45 0.10 -13.63 2.47
N GLU A 46 -0.18 -14.81 3.03
CA GLU A 46 0.45 -15.30 4.26
C GLU A 46 1.98 -15.39 4.14
N LEU A 47 2.48 -15.89 3.01
CA LEU A 47 3.92 -16.03 2.74
C LEU A 47 4.63 -14.68 2.63
N VAL A 48 4.06 -13.74 1.86
CA VAL A 48 4.64 -12.39 1.67
C VAL A 48 4.57 -11.60 2.98
N ALA A 49 3.43 -11.65 3.69
CA ALA A 49 3.27 -10.97 4.97
C ALA A 49 4.27 -11.49 6.01
N LEU A 50 4.42 -12.82 6.13
CA LEU A 50 5.42 -13.43 7.01
C LEU A 50 6.85 -12.98 6.65
N GLY A 51 7.16 -12.94 5.35
CA GLY A 51 8.45 -12.46 4.85
C GLY A 51 8.75 -11.03 5.27
N LEU A 52 7.77 -10.12 5.10
CA LEU A 52 7.86 -8.72 5.50
C LEU A 52 8.03 -8.57 7.02
N ILE A 53 7.17 -9.21 7.83
CA ILE A 53 7.24 -9.19 9.30
C ILE A 53 8.62 -9.66 9.80
N ALA A 54 9.17 -10.69 9.18
CA ALA A 54 10.41 -11.32 9.60
C ALA A 54 11.67 -10.59 9.10
N ARG A 55 11.56 -9.82 8.00
CA ARG A 55 12.68 -9.08 7.39
C ARG A 55 12.76 -7.63 7.86
N ALA A 56 11.65 -6.89 7.83
CA ALA A 56 11.64 -5.46 8.12
C ALA A 56 12.00 -5.18 9.60
N ASP A 57 12.64 -4.03 9.82
CA ASP A 57 12.77 -3.45 11.15
C ASP A 57 11.49 -2.66 11.47
N TRP A 58 10.79 -3.03 12.54
CA TRP A 58 9.55 -2.36 12.96
C TRP A 58 9.87 -1.37 14.07
N GLU A 59 9.75 -0.08 13.76
CA GLU A 59 10.24 0.99 14.62
C GLU A 59 9.08 1.85 15.13
N PRO A 60 8.86 1.93 16.45
CA PRO A 60 7.88 2.86 16.99
C PRO A 60 8.39 4.30 16.93
N ALA A 61 7.54 5.23 16.50
CA ALA A 61 7.79 6.66 16.63
C ALA A 61 7.15 7.24 17.91
N ASN A 62 7.66 8.38 18.38
CA ASN A 62 7.04 9.19 19.44
C ASN A 62 6.74 8.46 20.77
N GLY A 63 7.51 7.42 21.11
CA GLY A 63 7.30 6.63 22.33
C GLY A 63 6.09 5.69 22.27
N PHE A 64 5.56 5.46 21.07
CA PHE A 64 4.54 4.45 20.78
C PHE A 64 5.10 3.02 20.97
N GLU A 65 4.23 2.02 21.06
CA GLU A 65 4.63 0.62 21.06
C GLU A 65 4.04 -0.07 19.82
N VAL A 66 4.91 -0.63 18.97
CA VAL A 66 4.46 -1.45 17.84
C VAL A 66 4.19 -2.87 18.34
N THR A 67 2.92 -3.26 18.32
CA THR A 67 2.47 -4.60 18.69
C THR A 67 2.62 -5.59 17.54
N GLU A 68 2.54 -6.89 17.82
CA GLU A 68 2.56 -7.91 16.77
C GLU A 68 1.33 -7.82 15.87
N ASP A 69 0.14 -7.57 16.44
CA ASP A 69 -1.11 -7.40 15.70
C ASP A 69 -1.00 -6.29 14.65
N MET A 70 -0.36 -5.17 14.99
CA MET A 70 -0.10 -4.07 14.05
C MET A 70 0.78 -4.53 12.88
N GLN A 71 1.85 -5.28 13.16
CA GLN A 71 2.75 -5.81 12.12
C GLN A 71 1.99 -6.74 11.18
N VAL A 72 1.12 -7.58 11.73
CA VAL A 72 0.30 -8.53 10.95
C VAL A 72 -0.69 -7.79 10.04
N LEU A 73 -1.43 -6.82 10.57
CA LEU A 73 -2.44 -6.09 9.79
C LEU A 73 -1.81 -5.25 8.68
N ILE A 74 -0.71 -4.55 8.96
CA ILE A 74 0.04 -3.80 7.94
C ILE A 74 0.62 -4.75 6.90
N ALA A 75 1.27 -5.85 7.32
CA ALA A 75 1.91 -6.75 6.39
C ALA A 75 0.93 -7.56 5.53
N ALA A 76 -0.25 -7.91 6.07
CA ALA A 76 -1.29 -8.60 5.33
C ALA A 76 -1.89 -7.71 4.22
N GLN A 77 -2.16 -6.44 4.52
CA GLN A 77 -2.63 -5.47 3.51
C GLN A 77 -1.58 -5.22 2.42
N ALA A 78 -0.31 -4.98 2.79
CA ALA A 78 0.76 -4.90 1.81
C ALA A 78 0.85 -6.17 0.95
N ALA A 79 0.80 -7.35 1.58
CA ALA A 79 0.86 -8.61 0.87
C ALA A 79 -0.31 -8.83 -0.12
N LEU A 80 -1.50 -8.28 0.15
CA LEU A 80 -2.63 -8.32 -0.78
C LEU A 80 -2.29 -7.71 -2.15
N LEU A 81 -1.63 -6.55 -2.17
CA LEU A 81 -1.24 -5.85 -3.40
C LEU A 81 -0.38 -6.72 -4.33
N THR A 82 0.28 -7.74 -3.80
CA THR A 82 1.26 -8.54 -4.54
C THR A 82 0.84 -10.00 -4.70
N ALA A 83 -0.36 -10.37 -4.24
CA ALA A 83 -0.81 -11.76 -4.17
C ALA A 83 -0.75 -12.49 -5.52
N ASN A 84 -1.02 -11.79 -6.62
CA ASN A 84 -1.00 -12.37 -7.98
C ASN A 84 0.07 -11.75 -8.89
N LEU A 85 0.98 -10.95 -8.34
CA LEU A 85 2.11 -10.39 -9.08
C LEU A 85 3.26 -11.42 -9.19
N PRO A 86 4.08 -11.38 -10.25
CA PRO A 86 5.13 -12.37 -10.51
C PRO A 86 6.40 -12.13 -9.68
N TYR A 87 6.27 -11.71 -8.42
CA TYR A 87 7.38 -11.35 -7.53
C TYR A 87 7.46 -12.32 -6.35
N GLU A 88 8.61 -12.98 -6.19
CA GLU A 88 8.85 -13.86 -5.02
C GLU A 88 9.07 -13.07 -3.71
N ASP A 89 9.65 -11.86 -3.81
CA ASP A 89 9.88 -10.96 -2.66
C ASP A 89 9.71 -9.49 -3.09
N PRO A 90 8.46 -9.02 -3.24
CA PRO A 90 8.17 -7.68 -3.77
C PRO A 90 8.69 -6.57 -2.84
N TYR A 91 8.72 -6.81 -1.54
CA TYR A 91 9.13 -5.82 -0.53
C TYR A 91 10.55 -6.02 -0.01
N ARG A 92 11.44 -6.64 -0.82
CA ARG A 92 12.83 -6.93 -0.41
C ARG A 92 13.61 -5.68 0.02
N ASP A 93 13.29 -4.55 -0.60
CA ASP A 93 13.95 -3.25 -0.42
C ASP A 93 13.29 -2.42 0.70
N VAL A 94 12.18 -2.90 1.29
CA VAL A 94 11.58 -2.34 2.52
C VAL A 94 12.40 -2.82 3.71
N HIS A 95 13.30 -1.95 4.19
CA HIS A 95 14.20 -2.27 5.30
C HIS A 95 13.59 -1.96 6.67
N ALA A 96 12.79 -0.90 6.76
CA ALA A 96 12.14 -0.49 8.00
C ALA A 96 10.73 0.04 7.75
N VAL A 97 9.83 -0.26 8.68
CA VAL A 97 8.48 0.30 8.75
C VAL A 97 8.37 1.05 10.08
N ILE A 98 8.27 2.37 10.00
CA ILE A 98 8.14 3.27 11.14
C ILE A 98 6.66 3.52 11.38
N VAL A 99 6.16 3.13 12.54
CA VAL A 99 4.75 3.27 12.90
C VAL A 99 4.57 4.43 13.88
N HIS A 100 3.80 5.42 13.45
CA HIS A 100 3.37 6.56 14.24
C HIS A 100 2.00 6.29 14.87
N PRO A 101 1.72 6.80 16.09
CA PRO A 101 0.40 6.67 16.69
C PRO A 101 -0.67 7.45 15.92
N THR A 102 -0.29 8.58 15.33
CA THR A 102 -1.16 9.45 14.54
C THR A 102 -0.45 10.02 13.33
N THR A 103 -1.21 10.48 12.34
CA THR A 103 -0.68 11.29 11.23
C THR A 103 0.17 12.43 11.78
N THR A 104 1.47 12.35 11.52
CA THR A 104 2.46 13.31 12.02
C THR A 104 2.83 14.22 10.87
N ILE A 105 2.41 15.49 10.93
CA ILE A 105 3.00 16.52 10.08
C ILE A 105 4.43 16.74 10.59
N MET A 106 5.42 16.16 9.92
CA MET A 106 6.80 16.50 10.23
C MET A 106 7.06 17.92 9.74
N HIS A 107 7.02 18.87 10.66
CA HIS A 107 7.60 20.20 10.44
C HIS A 107 9.13 20.09 10.47
N GLY A 108 9.70 19.59 9.37
CA GLY A 108 11.13 19.60 9.12
C GLY A 108 11.46 20.70 8.12
N GLU A 109 12.36 21.62 8.48
CA GLU A 109 13.00 22.53 7.53
C GLU A 109 13.79 21.73 6.49
N HIS A 110 13.14 21.32 5.40
CA HIS A 110 13.85 20.96 4.18
C HIS A 110 13.94 22.22 3.32
N SER A 111 15.12 22.82 3.34
CA SER A 111 15.47 23.97 2.51
C SER A 111 15.32 23.59 1.03
N GLN A 112 14.19 23.94 0.40
CA GLN A 112 14.21 24.25 -1.01
C GLN A 112 14.74 25.68 -1.18
N VAL A 113 15.65 25.82 -2.13
CA VAL A 113 16.18 27.09 -2.61
C VAL A 113 15.00 28.02 -2.95
N ASP A 114 15.02 29.23 -2.36
CA ASP A 114 14.18 30.40 -2.61
C ASP A 114 12.65 30.20 -2.73
N GLY A 115 11.98 30.29 -1.57
CA GLY A 115 11.06 31.40 -1.35
C GLY A 115 9.62 31.29 -1.85
N ILE A 116 8.86 30.27 -1.45
CA ILE A 116 7.39 30.32 -1.30
C ILE A 116 6.99 29.45 -0.09
N TYR A 117 6.23 30.01 0.85
CA TYR A 117 5.57 29.26 1.93
C TYR A 117 4.11 29.02 1.51
N SER A 118 3.65 27.77 1.58
CA SER A 118 2.22 27.41 1.49
C SER A 118 1.73 27.01 2.89
N ASP A 119 0.51 27.42 3.25
CA ASP A 119 -0.16 27.13 4.53
C ASP A 119 -1.02 25.84 4.49
N ASP A 120 -0.96 25.06 3.41
CA ASP A 120 -1.68 23.79 3.32
C ASP A 120 -0.92 22.66 4.03
N PRO A 121 -1.60 21.79 4.81
CA PRO A 121 -0.99 20.60 5.39
C PRO A 121 -0.47 19.72 4.26
N THR A 122 0.83 19.83 4.02
CA THR A 122 1.53 19.01 3.05
C THR A 122 1.98 17.79 3.85
N PRO A 123 1.42 16.58 3.61
CA PRO A 123 2.09 15.34 4.02
C PRO A 123 3.52 15.47 3.53
N VAL A 124 4.50 15.02 4.32
CA VAL A 124 5.91 15.10 3.94
C VAL A 124 6.01 14.67 2.49
N LEU A 125 6.24 15.64 1.59
CA LEU A 125 6.52 15.40 0.19
C LEU A 125 7.78 14.57 0.23
N GLY A 126 7.57 13.25 0.17
CA GLY A 126 8.59 12.32 -0.18
C GLY A 126 9.07 12.77 -1.54
N GLU A 127 10.21 13.46 -1.56
CA GLU A 127 11.25 12.90 -2.39
C GLU A 127 11.30 11.44 -1.94
N ALA A 128 10.60 10.57 -2.69
CA ALA A 128 10.55 9.14 -2.44
C ALA A 128 11.99 8.75 -2.20
N MET A 129 12.33 8.54 -0.93
CA MET A 129 13.71 8.27 -0.60
C MET A 129 13.88 6.87 -1.15
N MET A 130 14.54 6.76 -2.30
CA MET A 130 14.96 5.49 -2.86
C MET A 130 15.57 4.68 -1.70
N HIS A 131 14.85 3.66 -1.23
CA HIS A 131 15.22 2.80 -0.11
C HIS A 131 15.15 3.43 1.31
N GLY A 132 14.31 4.44 1.53
CA GLY A 132 13.99 5.01 2.85
C GLY A 132 13.02 4.16 3.67
N PRO A 133 12.86 4.43 4.98
CA PRO A 133 11.86 3.75 5.80
C PRO A 133 10.45 4.12 5.35
N LEU A 134 9.53 3.14 5.38
CA LEU A 134 8.11 3.36 5.11
C LEU A 134 7.45 3.89 6.39
N LEU A 135 6.68 4.98 6.27
CA LEU A 135 6.02 5.65 7.40
C LEU A 135 4.54 5.30 7.40
N VAL A 136 4.01 4.81 8.52
CA VAL A 136 2.59 4.45 8.64
C VAL A 136 2.00 5.13 9.87
N ALA A 137 0.85 5.79 9.71
CA ALA A 137 0.06 6.32 10.81
C ALA A 137 -0.96 5.26 11.26
N TRP A 138 -0.86 4.83 12.53
CA TRP A 138 -1.67 3.71 13.04
C TRP A 138 -3.14 4.05 13.21
N ASP A 139 -3.49 5.29 13.58
CA ASP A 139 -4.89 5.73 13.64
C ASP A 139 -5.59 5.62 12.28
N GLU A 140 -4.92 6.03 11.20
CA GLU A 140 -5.41 5.84 9.83
C GLU A 140 -5.60 4.34 9.54
N VAL A 141 -4.61 3.48 9.82
CA VAL A 141 -4.78 2.01 9.65
C VAL A 141 -5.96 1.45 10.43
N GLN A 142 -6.23 1.98 11.63
CA GLN A 142 -7.40 1.56 12.40
C GLN A 142 -8.69 2.02 11.76
N ASP A 143 -8.73 3.24 11.25
CA ASP A 143 -9.89 3.81 10.59
C ASP A 143 -10.18 3.08 9.26
N ASP A 144 -9.15 2.79 8.45
CA ASP A 144 -9.23 2.01 7.19
C ASP A 144 -9.86 0.62 7.44
N VAL A 145 -9.37 -0.08 8.46
CA VAL A 145 -9.87 -1.40 8.92
C VAL A 145 -11.30 -1.35 9.44
N HIS A 146 -11.77 -0.19 9.91
CA HIS A 146 -13.11 -0.01 10.47
C HIS A 146 -14.12 0.58 9.47
N HIS A 147 -13.66 1.25 8.42
CA HIS A 147 -14.45 1.98 7.45
C HIS A 147 -14.05 1.62 6.01
N ALA A 148 -13.82 0.33 5.74
CA ALA A 148 -13.62 -0.16 4.37
C ALA A 148 -14.71 0.39 3.44
N GLY A 149 -14.30 0.98 2.31
CA GLY A 149 -15.19 1.61 1.33
C GLY A 149 -15.29 3.13 1.37
N ASP A 150 -14.33 3.85 1.97
CA ASP A 150 -14.19 5.31 1.79
C ASP A 150 -13.10 5.68 0.76
N GLY A 151 -12.49 4.68 0.12
CA GLY A 151 -11.48 4.83 -0.92
C GLY A 151 -10.10 5.28 -0.41
N ARG A 152 -9.85 5.21 0.90
CA ARG A 152 -8.58 5.62 1.51
C ARG A 152 -7.98 4.48 2.33
N ASN A 153 -6.69 4.22 2.11
CA ASN A 153 -5.94 3.25 2.89
C ASN A 153 -4.45 3.53 2.86
N VAL A 154 -3.92 3.96 4.01
CA VAL A 154 -2.52 4.40 4.11
C VAL A 154 -1.54 3.26 3.83
N VAL A 155 -1.92 2.01 4.14
CA VAL A 155 -1.05 0.87 3.84
C VAL A 155 -1.01 0.60 2.36
N PHE A 156 -2.16 0.61 1.67
CA PHE A 156 -2.18 0.44 0.22
C PHE A 156 -1.42 1.56 -0.48
N HIS A 157 -1.61 2.81 -0.06
CA HIS A 157 -0.93 3.97 -0.60
C HIS A 157 0.60 3.85 -0.54
N GLU A 158 1.16 3.67 0.65
CA GLU A 158 2.62 3.65 0.86
C GLU A 158 3.28 2.44 0.20
N PHE A 159 2.60 1.28 0.20
CA PHE A 159 3.12 0.09 -0.46
C PHE A 159 2.91 0.13 -1.99
N ALA A 160 1.95 0.87 -2.52
CA ALA A 160 1.83 1.15 -3.95
C ALA A 160 3.05 1.96 -4.44
N HIS A 161 3.47 3.00 -3.72
CA HIS A 161 4.72 3.71 -4.05
C HIS A 161 5.94 2.78 -4.09
N THR A 162 5.98 1.78 -3.20
CA THR A 162 7.03 0.75 -3.21
C THR A 162 6.99 -0.11 -4.49
N LEU A 163 5.79 -0.40 -5.02
CA LEU A 163 5.63 -1.13 -6.28
C LEU A 163 6.00 -0.28 -7.50
N ASP A 164 5.62 1.00 -7.51
CA ASP A 164 6.00 1.95 -8.56
C ASP A 164 7.53 2.03 -8.68
N MET A 165 8.22 2.06 -7.53
CA MET A 165 9.69 2.11 -7.44
C MET A 165 10.45 0.83 -7.84
N LEU A 166 9.79 -0.26 -8.24
CA LEU A 166 10.47 -1.55 -8.45
C LEU A 166 11.51 -1.56 -9.60
N ASP A 167 11.38 -0.69 -10.60
CA ASP A 167 12.39 -0.49 -11.65
C ASP A 167 13.32 0.71 -11.40
N GLY A 168 13.14 1.39 -10.26
CA GLY A 168 13.93 2.53 -9.83
C GLY A 168 13.47 3.89 -10.38
N VAL A 169 12.28 3.97 -10.99
CA VAL A 169 11.60 5.23 -11.27
C VAL A 169 10.30 5.34 -10.45
N THR A 170 9.77 6.55 -10.32
CA THR A 170 8.49 6.80 -9.64
C THR A 170 7.70 7.70 -10.57
N ASP A 171 6.85 7.09 -11.38
CA ASP A 171 6.11 7.76 -12.45
C ASP A 171 4.66 7.27 -12.60
N GLY A 172 4.16 6.49 -11.64
CA GLY A 172 2.83 5.89 -11.67
C GLY A 172 2.68 4.76 -12.68
N THR A 173 3.80 4.18 -13.13
CA THR A 173 3.84 3.06 -14.08
C THR A 173 4.74 1.96 -13.54
N PRO A 174 4.26 1.17 -12.55
CA PRO A 174 5.02 0.05 -12.01
C PRO A 174 5.40 -0.96 -13.10
N PRO A 175 6.42 -1.80 -12.88
CA PRO A 175 6.89 -2.73 -13.91
C PRO A 175 5.79 -3.69 -14.34
N MET A 176 5.47 -3.66 -15.63
CA MET A 176 4.39 -4.43 -16.26
C MET A 176 4.75 -4.88 -17.68
N ASP A 177 3.94 -5.77 -18.25
CA ASP A 177 4.16 -6.21 -19.63
C ASP A 177 3.84 -5.13 -20.67
N ALA A 178 4.38 -5.30 -21.87
CA ALA A 178 4.26 -4.32 -22.94
C ALA A 178 2.83 -4.17 -23.50
N ASP A 179 1.98 -5.18 -23.34
CA ASP A 179 0.60 -5.13 -23.83
C ASP A 179 -0.26 -4.30 -22.87
N LEU A 180 -0.08 -4.49 -21.56
CA LEU A 180 -0.70 -3.66 -20.52
C LEU A 180 -0.21 -2.23 -20.58
N ALA A 181 1.11 -2.00 -20.67
CA ALA A 181 1.69 -0.64 -20.72
C ALA A 181 1.11 0.22 -21.86
N ARG A 182 0.75 -0.39 -23.01
CA ARG A 182 0.12 0.33 -24.14
C ARG A 182 -1.29 0.83 -23.85
N ARG A 183 -2.04 0.16 -22.96
CA ARG A 183 -3.36 0.60 -22.50
C ARG A 183 -3.27 1.50 -21.27
N TRP A 184 -2.36 1.17 -20.35
CA TRP A 184 -2.13 1.89 -19.10
C TRP A 184 -1.98 3.39 -19.31
N VAL A 185 -0.99 3.80 -20.12
CA VAL A 185 -0.65 5.22 -20.32
C VAL A 185 -1.86 6.05 -20.77
N PRO A 186 -2.56 5.74 -21.87
CA PRO A 186 -3.69 6.56 -22.31
C PRO A 186 -4.87 6.54 -21.32
N VAL A 187 -5.16 5.41 -20.67
CA VAL A 187 -6.27 5.31 -19.70
C VAL A 187 -5.97 6.11 -18.44
N CYS A 188 -4.82 5.88 -17.80
CA CYS A 188 -4.41 6.61 -16.61
C CYS A 188 -4.28 8.11 -16.89
N THR A 189 -3.72 8.51 -18.04
CA THR A 189 -3.63 9.93 -18.42
C THR A 189 -5.00 10.59 -18.51
N ALA A 190 -5.98 9.92 -19.14
CA ALA A 190 -7.32 10.48 -19.30
C ALA A 190 -8.03 10.70 -17.96
N VAL A 191 -7.89 9.76 -17.03
CA VAL A 191 -8.49 9.89 -15.68
C VAL A 191 -7.71 10.91 -14.84
N TYR A 192 -6.38 10.91 -14.89
CA TYR A 192 -5.57 11.92 -14.23
C TYR A 192 -5.94 13.35 -14.65
N GLU A 193 -6.10 13.59 -15.96
CA GLU A 193 -6.58 14.88 -16.47
C GLU A 193 -7.99 15.21 -15.96
N ALA A 194 -8.88 14.21 -15.84
CA ALA A 194 -10.20 14.41 -15.25
C ALA A 194 -10.14 14.77 -13.77
N VAL A 195 -9.22 14.18 -12.98
CA VAL A 195 -9.00 14.53 -11.57
C VAL A 195 -8.54 15.98 -11.46
N VAL A 196 -7.52 16.37 -12.23
CA VAL A 196 -6.98 17.75 -12.24
C VAL A 196 -8.06 18.79 -12.60
N GLU A 197 -9.04 18.39 -13.42
CA GLU A 197 -10.17 19.24 -13.80
C GLU A 197 -11.38 19.17 -12.83
N GLY A 198 -11.32 18.35 -11.79
CA GLY A 198 -12.42 18.13 -10.84
C GLY A 198 -13.62 17.42 -11.48
N ARG A 199 -13.37 16.49 -12.41
CA ARG A 199 -14.36 15.77 -13.21
C ARG A 199 -14.24 14.24 -13.09
N ALA A 200 -13.42 13.74 -12.16
CA ALA A 200 -13.20 12.31 -11.99
C ALA A 200 -14.21 11.62 -11.06
N GLY A 201 -15.26 12.30 -10.62
CA GLY A 201 -16.22 11.70 -9.67
C GLY A 201 -15.75 11.80 -8.23
N GLU A 202 -16.31 10.97 -7.35
CA GLU A 202 -16.01 11.02 -5.90
C GLU A 202 -15.10 9.87 -5.45
N VAL A 203 -15.02 8.77 -6.22
CA VAL A 203 -14.27 7.57 -5.82
C VAL A 203 -12.75 7.72 -5.87
N ILE A 204 -12.23 8.63 -6.71
CA ILE A 204 -10.80 8.95 -6.76
C ILE A 204 -10.61 10.30 -6.08
N ASP A 205 -9.87 10.31 -4.97
CA ASP A 205 -9.55 11.53 -4.23
C ASP A 205 -8.81 12.54 -5.12
N ASP A 206 -9.15 13.84 -4.99
CA ASP A 206 -8.52 14.94 -5.73
C ASP A 206 -6.98 14.98 -5.54
N TYR A 207 -6.46 14.39 -4.46
CA TYR A 207 -5.03 14.22 -4.21
C TYR A 207 -4.32 13.44 -5.32
N ALA A 208 -5.02 12.56 -6.03
CA ALA A 208 -4.49 11.88 -7.22
C ALA A 208 -4.01 12.86 -8.32
N GLY A 209 -4.48 14.12 -8.31
CA GLY A 209 -4.07 15.15 -9.25
C GLY A 209 -2.70 15.80 -8.96
N VAL A 210 -2.03 15.45 -7.85
CA VAL A 210 -0.74 16.03 -7.45
C VAL A 210 0.38 15.67 -8.43
N ASN A 211 0.53 14.38 -8.72
CA ASN A 211 1.46 13.85 -9.71
C ASN A 211 1.09 12.40 -10.09
N PRO A 212 1.69 11.80 -11.14
CA PRO A 212 1.37 10.43 -11.56
C PRO A 212 1.62 9.33 -10.52
N ALA A 213 2.59 9.49 -9.62
CA ALA A 213 2.85 8.52 -8.57
C ALA A 213 1.72 8.54 -7.52
N GLU A 214 1.29 9.73 -7.09
CA GLU A 214 0.13 9.86 -6.20
C GLU A 214 -1.14 9.36 -6.87
N PHE A 215 -1.30 9.61 -8.19
CA PHE A 215 -2.40 9.03 -8.95
C PHE A 215 -2.43 7.51 -8.85
N PHE A 216 -1.30 6.84 -9.05
CA PHE A 216 -1.23 5.38 -8.95
C PHE A 216 -1.54 4.87 -7.53
N ALA A 217 -1.03 5.54 -6.51
CA ALA A 217 -1.28 5.19 -5.12
C ALA A 217 -2.76 5.35 -4.74
N VAL A 218 -3.36 6.51 -5.03
CA VAL A 218 -4.77 6.79 -4.74
C VAL A 218 -5.72 5.86 -5.51
N VAL A 219 -5.44 5.58 -6.78
CA VAL A 219 -6.27 4.62 -7.53
C VAL A 219 -6.08 3.19 -7.00
N THR A 220 -4.90 2.85 -6.45
CA THR A 220 -4.70 1.57 -5.77
C THR A 220 -5.56 1.45 -4.51
N GLU A 221 -5.68 2.52 -3.71
CA GLU A 221 -6.57 2.56 -2.56
C GLU A 221 -8.01 2.29 -2.99
N ALA A 222 -8.55 3.10 -3.92
CA ALA A 222 -9.89 2.93 -4.46
C ALA A 222 -10.12 1.53 -5.06
N PHE A 223 -9.11 0.96 -5.72
CA PHE A 223 -9.22 -0.36 -6.35
C PHE A 223 -9.40 -1.50 -5.34
N PHE A 224 -8.89 -1.39 -4.12
CA PHE A 224 -9.06 -2.43 -3.09
C PHE A 224 -10.14 -2.09 -2.07
N ASP A 225 -10.37 -0.81 -1.76
CA ASP A 225 -11.35 -0.39 -0.74
C ASP A 225 -12.73 -0.08 -1.31
N ASP A 226 -12.84 0.58 -2.47
CA ASP A 226 -14.13 0.81 -3.16
C ASP A 226 -14.12 0.35 -4.63
N PRO A 227 -13.92 -0.96 -4.87
CA PRO A 227 -13.80 -1.47 -6.22
C PRO A 227 -15.08 -1.40 -7.04
N LEU A 228 -16.25 -1.43 -6.38
CA LEU A 228 -17.53 -1.37 -7.08
C LEU A 228 -17.74 0.02 -7.66
N GLU A 229 -17.51 1.08 -6.88
CA GLU A 229 -17.64 2.45 -7.36
C GLU A 229 -16.56 2.78 -8.39
N LEU A 230 -15.31 2.30 -8.19
CA LEU A 230 -14.24 2.53 -9.17
C LEU A 230 -14.56 1.90 -10.52
N ARG A 231 -15.11 0.68 -10.52
CA ARG A 231 -15.53 -0.02 -11.74
C ARG A 231 -16.72 0.66 -12.42
N ASP A 232 -17.65 1.20 -11.65
CA ASP A 232 -18.84 1.88 -12.17
C ASP A 232 -18.50 3.25 -12.77
N GLU A 233 -17.63 4.04 -12.12
CA GLU A 233 -17.23 5.37 -12.58
C GLU A 233 -16.13 5.34 -13.65
N HIS A 234 -15.14 4.45 -13.51
CA HIS A 234 -13.94 4.37 -14.35
C HIS A 234 -13.64 2.94 -14.83
N PRO A 235 -14.53 2.30 -15.62
CA PRO A 235 -14.41 0.89 -15.99
C PRO A 235 -13.10 0.55 -16.73
N ASP A 236 -12.65 1.40 -17.65
CA ASP A 236 -11.40 1.16 -18.39
C ASP A 236 -10.16 1.23 -17.47
N LEU A 237 -10.22 2.07 -16.42
CA LEU A 237 -9.16 2.19 -15.40
C LEU A 237 -9.18 0.97 -14.49
N TYR A 238 -10.35 0.58 -14.01
CA TYR A 238 -10.56 -0.62 -13.21
C TYR A 238 -10.02 -1.87 -13.92
N ASP A 239 -10.31 -2.03 -15.21
CA ASP A 239 -9.79 -3.14 -16.02
C ASP A 239 -8.25 -3.12 -16.09
N CYS A 240 -7.64 -1.94 -16.24
CA CYS A 240 -6.18 -1.81 -16.27
C CYS A 240 -5.54 -2.18 -14.92
N PHE A 241 -6.15 -1.80 -13.80
CA PHE A 241 -5.68 -2.15 -12.46
C PHE A 241 -5.94 -3.62 -12.13
N SER A 242 -7.05 -4.19 -12.60
CA SER A 242 -7.35 -5.62 -12.49
C SER A 242 -6.32 -6.46 -13.24
N ASP A 243 -5.96 -6.05 -14.46
CA ASP A 243 -4.94 -6.72 -15.26
C ASP A 243 -3.52 -6.54 -14.66
N PHE A 244 -3.23 -5.38 -14.06
CA PHE A 244 -1.96 -5.14 -13.36
C PHE A 244 -1.83 -6.04 -12.13
N TYR A 245 -2.77 -5.94 -11.18
CA TYR A 245 -2.74 -6.68 -9.93
C TYR A 245 -3.06 -8.17 -10.10
N GLY A 246 -3.67 -8.56 -11.22
CA GLY A 246 -4.19 -9.90 -11.46
C GLY A 246 -5.32 -10.27 -10.50
N GLN A 247 -6.09 -9.28 -10.04
CA GLN A 247 -7.14 -9.41 -9.02
C GLN A 247 -8.42 -8.73 -9.50
N ASP A 248 -9.57 -9.13 -8.97
CA ASP A 248 -10.88 -8.50 -9.22
C ASP A 248 -11.60 -8.26 -7.89
N PRO A 249 -11.24 -7.19 -7.13
CA PRO A 249 -11.83 -6.92 -5.83
C PRO A 249 -13.33 -6.62 -5.89
N ALA A 250 -13.85 -6.07 -7.00
CA ALA A 250 -15.29 -5.86 -7.18
C ALA A 250 -16.05 -7.20 -7.09
N GLY A 251 -15.49 -8.24 -7.71
CA GLY A 251 -16.04 -9.60 -7.66
C GLY A 251 -16.11 -10.21 -6.26
N TRP A 252 -15.40 -9.67 -5.27
CA TRP A 252 -15.47 -10.13 -3.88
C TRP A 252 -16.78 -9.75 -3.18
N PHE A 253 -17.40 -8.64 -3.60
CA PHE A 253 -18.55 -8.03 -2.93
C PHE A 253 -19.88 -8.22 -3.69
N GLU A 254 -19.86 -8.88 -4.85
CA GLU A 254 -21.05 -9.12 -5.69
C GLU A 254 -21.85 -10.40 -5.35
N ALA A 255 -21.64 -10.98 -4.17
CA ALA A 255 -22.25 -12.26 -3.75
C ALA A 255 -23.55 -12.14 -2.94
#